data_AF-A0A4Q3SKK9-F1
#
_entry.id   AF-A0A4Q3SKK9-F1
#
_cell.length_a   1.000
_cell.length_b   1.000
_cell.length_c   1.000
_cell.angle_alpha   90.00
_cell.angle_beta   90.00
_cell.angle_gamma   90.00
#
_symmetry.space_group_name_H-M   'P 1'
#
loop_
_entity.id
_entity.type
_entity.pdbx_description
1 polymer ?
#
loop_
_entity_poly.entity_id
_entity_poly.type
_entity_poly.pdbx_seq_one_letter_code
_entity_poly.pdbx_strand_id
1 'polypeptide(L)' 'MKAFLRSLSFALLLVCAACGSAPAASPSLTAAAPTTDADMGYQLGPGDKLRITTYGEADLTGEFVVGDRGAVSFPLVG' A
#
# COMPACT_ATOMS: atom_id res chain seq x y z
N MET A 1 -49.63 20.74 30.99
CA MET A 1 -50.00 19.98 29.78
C MET A 1 -49.14 20.35 28.55
N LYS A 2 -48.85 21.64 28.28
CA LYS A 2 -48.04 22.09 27.11
C LYS A 2 -46.53 21.83 27.23
N ALA A 3 -45.98 21.75 28.44
CA ALA A 3 -44.57 21.44 28.69
C ALA A 3 -44.22 19.95 28.47
N PHE A 4 -45.18 19.06 28.72
CA PHE A 4 -45.03 17.62 28.53
C PHE A 4 -44.96 17.26 27.03
N LEU A 5 -45.72 17.98 26.20
CA LEU A 5 -45.75 17.79 24.74
C LEU A 5 -44.47 18.30 24.05
N ARG A 6 -43.78 19.30 24.63
CA ARG A 6 -42.48 19.80 24.14
C ARG A 6 -41.33 18.86 24.52
N SER A 7 -41.39 18.24 25.71
CA SER A 7 -40.39 17.25 26.13
C SER A 7 -40.45 15.97 25.30
N LEU A 8 -41.65 15.56 24.86
CA LEU A 8 -41.84 14.38 24.01
C LEU A 8 -41.31 14.58 22.58
N SER A 9 -41.41 15.81 22.05
CA SER A 9 -40.83 16.16 20.74
C SER A 9 -39.30 16.21 20.74
N PHE A 10 -38.69 16.58 21.87
CA PHE A 10 -37.22 16.63 21.99
C PHE A 10 -36.60 15.23 22.14
N ALA A 11 -37.31 14.30 22.79
CA ALA A 11 -36.89 12.91 22.91
C ALA A 11 -36.95 12.14 21.57
N LEU A 12 -37.90 12.48 20.69
CA LEU A 12 -38.07 11.82 19.40
C LEU A 12 -36.98 12.19 18.37
N LEU A 13 -36.39 13.39 18.49
CA LEU A 13 -35.28 13.85 17.66
C LEU A 13 -33.93 13.21 18.03
N LEU A 14 -33.79 12.68 19.26
CA LEU A 14 -32.55 12.07 19.73
C LEU A 14 -32.36 10.60 19.29
N VAL A 15 -33.45 9.93 18.88
CA VAL A 15 -33.44 8.48 18.55
C VAL A 15 -33.01 8.18 17.11
N CYS A 16 -33.08 9.14 16.20
CA CYS A 16 -32.67 8.95 14.79
C CYS A 16 -31.17 9.15 14.52
N ALA A 17 -30.37 9.64 15.48
CA ALA A 17 -28.94 9.91 15.29
C ALA A 17 -28.01 8.73 15.65
N ALA A 18 -28.55 7.62 16.17
CA ALA A 18 -27.74 6.52 16.70
C ALA A 18 -27.61 5.30 15.75
N CYS A 19 -28.21 5.32 14.56
CA CYS A 19 -28.13 4.22 13.60
C CYS A 19 -27.23 4.62 12.42
N GLY A 20 -25.91 4.66 12.63
CA GLY A 20 -25.01 5.15 11.58
C GLY A 20 -23.52 4.88 11.72
N SER A 21 -23.07 4.00 12.63
CA SER A 21 -21.64 3.67 12.72
C SER A 21 -21.43 2.26 13.27
N ALA A 22 -21.68 1.27 12.41
CA ALA A 22 -21.00 -0.01 12.52
C ALA A 22 -19.83 0.03 11.53
N PRO A 23 -18.56 -0.08 11.98
CA PRO A 23 -17.49 -0.35 11.04
C PRO A 23 -17.76 -1.73 10.43
N ALA A 24 -17.91 -1.78 9.12
CA ALA A 24 -17.85 -3.03 8.38
C ALA A 24 -16.43 -3.58 8.53
N ALA A 25 -16.20 -4.36 9.59
CA ALA A 25 -15.06 -5.24 9.66
C ALA A 25 -15.30 -6.37 8.65
N SER A 26 -15.00 -6.08 7.39
CA SER A 26 -14.83 -7.12 6.38
C SER A 26 -13.76 -8.06 6.92
N PRO A 27 -14.03 -9.36 7.13
CA PRO A 27 -12.95 -10.31 7.25
C PRO A 27 -12.30 -10.36 5.87
N SER A 28 -11.27 -9.54 5.65
CA SER A 28 -10.31 -9.78 4.60
C SER A 28 -9.69 -11.13 4.94
N LEU A 29 -10.21 -12.20 4.32
CA LEU A 29 -9.47 -13.43 4.16
C LEU A 29 -8.24 -13.06 3.33
N THR A 30 -7.21 -12.56 4.01
CA THR A 30 -5.86 -12.73 3.52
C THR A 30 -5.63 -14.21 3.66
N ALA A 31 -5.96 -14.95 2.59
CA ALA A 31 -5.32 -16.21 2.34
C ALA A 31 -3.83 -15.86 2.31
N ALA A 32 -3.16 -16.03 3.45
CA ALA A 32 -1.73 -16.19 3.48
C ALA A 32 -1.50 -17.47 2.69
N ALA A 33 -1.36 -17.32 1.37
CA ALA A 33 -0.74 -18.33 0.57
C ALA A 33 0.57 -18.68 1.29
N PRO A 34 0.94 -19.96 1.40
CA PRO A 34 2.29 -20.28 1.78
C PRO A 34 3.18 -19.68 0.69
N THR A 35 3.68 -18.45 0.92
CA THR A 35 4.87 -17.95 0.26
C THR A 35 5.94 -18.93 0.65
N THR A 36 6.11 -19.94 -0.19
CA THR A 36 7.29 -20.77 -0.20
C THR A 36 8.44 -19.78 -0.19
N ASP A 37 9.31 -19.78 0.82
CA ASP A 37 10.43 -18.83 0.95
C ASP A 37 11.30 -18.75 -0.32
N ALA A 38 11.16 -19.70 -1.25
CA ALA A 38 11.70 -19.66 -2.61
C ALA A 38 11.17 -18.51 -3.50
N ASP A 39 10.05 -17.87 -3.16
CA ASP A 39 9.48 -16.72 -3.88
C ASP A 39 9.94 -15.37 -3.31
N MET A 40 10.70 -15.37 -2.21
CA MET A 40 11.35 -14.17 -1.69
C MET A 40 12.67 -13.96 -2.43
N GLY A 41 12.56 -13.60 -3.71
CA GLY A 41 13.70 -13.19 -4.52
C GLY A 41 14.49 -12.05 -3.87
N TYR A 42 15.77 -11.93 -4.23
CA TYR A 42 16.60 -10.84 -3.71
C TYR A 42 16.06 -9.49 -4.16
N GLN A 43 15.68 -8.66 -3.19
CA GLN A 43 15.27 -7.28 -3.43
C GLN A 43 16.51 -6.40 -3.43
N LEU A 44 16.77 -5.73 -4.56
CA LEU A 44 17.86 -4.76 -4.67
C LEU A 44 17.65 -3.59 -3.71
N GLY A 45 18.69 -3.23 -2.98
CA GLY A 45 18.74 -2.08 -2.09
C GLY A 45 19.65 -0.96 -2.59
N PRO A 46 19.52 0.26 -2.05
CA PRO A 46 20.49 1.33 -2.28
C PRO A 46 21.93 0.91 -1.97
N GLY A 47 22.86 1.27 -2.84
CA GLY A 47 24.27 0.91 -2.74
C GLY A 47 24.62 -0.44 -3.36
N ASP A 48 23.64 -1.25 -3.77
CA ASP A 48 23.91 -2.51 -4.45
C ASP A 48 24.57 -2.27 -5.80
N LYS A 49 25.48 -3.18 -6.17
CA LYS A 49 26.19 -3.16 -7.44
C LYS A 49 25.67 -4.25 -8.36
N LEU A 50 25.23 -3.83 -9.54
CA LEU A 50 24.73 -4.68 -10.61
C LEU A 50 25.75 -4.73 -11.74
N ARG A 51 26.01 -5.92 -12.27
CA ARG A 51 26.69 -6.08 -13.55
C ARG A 51 25.65 -6.36 -14.62
N ILE A 52 25.47 -5.43 -15.54
CA ILE A 52 24.51 -5.54 -16.65
C ILE A 52 25.31 -5.84 -17.92
N THR A 53 24.96 -6.93 -18.61
CA THR A 53 25.59 -7.32 -19.87
C THR A 53 24.56 -7.25 -20.98
N THR A 54 24.81 -6.38 -21.95
CA THR A 54 23.96 -6.22 -23.13
C THR A 54 24.64 -6.92 -24.30
N TYR A 55 24.01 -7.96 -24.84
CA TYR A 55 24.60 -8.73 -25.92
C TYR A 55 24.75 -7.89 -27.19
N GLY A 56 25.95 -7.89 -27.77
CA GLY A 56 26.27 -7.14 -28.98
C GLY A 56 26.48 -5.64 -28.77
N GLU A 57 26.32 -5.14 -27.54
CA GLU A 57 26.43 -3.71 -27.22
C GLU A 57 27.39 -3.50 -26.03
N ALA A 58 28.65 -3.22 -26.35
CA ALA A 58 29.70 -3.04 -25.35
C ALA A 58 29.49 -1.74 -24.55
N ASP A 59 28.96 -0.70 -25.19
CA ASP A 59 28.76 0.61 -24.56
C ASP A 59 27.63 0.59 -23.52
N LEU A 60 26.73 -0.40 -23.59
CA LEU A 60 25.66 -0.67 -22.62
C LEU A 60 25.98 -1.82 -21.66
N THR A 61 27.23 -2.31 -21.65
CA THR A 61 27.69 -3.36 -20.74
C THR A 61 28.58 -2.75 -19.67
N GLY A 62 28.30 -3.01 -18.40
CA GLY A 62 29.06 -2.42 -17.32
C GLY A 62 28.56 -2.73 -15.92
N GLU A 63 29.18 -2.08 -14.93
CA GLU A 63 28.75 -2.09 -13.55
C GLU A 63 27.99 -0.81 -13.21
N PHE A 64 26.86 -0.97 -12.53
CA PHE A 64 25.98 0.12 -12.15
C PHE A 64 25.60 -0.01 -10.69
N VAL A 65 25.42 1.13 -10.02
CA VAL A 65 25.05 1.18 -8.61
C VAL A 65 23.59 1.60 -8.49
N VAL A 66 22.85 0.95 -7.60
CA VAL A 66 21.50 1.35 -7.21
C VAL A 66 21.60 2.59 -6.33
N GLY A 67 21.06 3.71 -6.79
CA GLY A 67 21.06 4.96 -6.04
C GLY A 67 20.11 4.95 -4.84
N ASP A 68 20.17 5.98 -4.01
CA ASP A 68 19.41 6.10 -2.75
C ASP A 68 17.90 5.98 -2.89
N ARG A 69 17.38 6.29 -4.08
CA ARG A 69 15.94 6.20 -4.40
C ARG A 69 15.55 4.87 -5.05
N GLY A 70 16.47 3.92 -5.16
CA GLY A 70 16.27 2.63 -5.84
C GLY A 70 16.40 2.69 -7.37
N ALA A 71 16.88 3.81 -7.92
CA ALA A 71 17.06 3.99 -9.36
C ALA A 71 18.49 3.65 -9.80
N VAL A 72 18.64 3.17 -11.03
CA VAL A 72 19.95 2.89 -11.66
C VAL A 72 20.12 3.82 -12.85
N SER A 73 21.25 4.53 -12.93
CA SER A 73 21.57 5.37 -14.09
C SER A 73 22.13 4.51 -15.21
N PHE A 74 21.27 4.11 -16.15
CA PHE A 74 21.64 3.34 -17.33
C PHE A 74 21.63 4.23 -18.59
N PRO A 75 22.57 4.06 -19.54
CA PRO A 75 22.61 4.92 -20.71
C PRO A 75 21.34 4.80 -21.55
N LEU A 76 20.94 5.91 -22.20
CA LEU A 76 19.84 6.00 -23.17
C LEU A 76 18.41 5.83 -22.63
N VAL A 77 18.23 5.58 -21.33
CA VAL A 77 16.89 5.38 -20.69
C VAL A 77 16.78 6.07 -19.32
N GLY A 78 17.51 7.17 -19.13
CA GLY A 78 17.51 7.96 -17.88
C GLY A 78 16.14 8.48 -17.46
#